data_AF-A0A4R8B0J4-F1
#
_entry.id   AF-A0A4R8B0J4-F1
#
_cell.length_a   1.000
_cell.length_b   1.000
_cell.length_c   1.000
_cell.angle_alpha   90.00
_cell.angle_beta   90.00
_cell.angle_gamma   90.00
#
_symmetry.space_group_name_H-M   'P 1'
#
loop_
_entity.id
_entity.type
_entity.pdbx_description
1 polymer ?
#
loop_
_entity_poly.entity_id
_entity_poly.type
_entity_poly.pdbx_seq_one_letter_code
_entity_poly.pdbx_strand_id
1 'polypeptide(L)'
;MEQKFPLPPFTSETAAQKVQLAEDAWNSKDPERVSLAYTIDTEWRNRNLFINGREEAKAFLTAKWEKEFEYKLKKELWAFTDNKIAVRFEYEWRNSEGKWYRSYGNENWEFDENGLMARRYASINDLEINETERKFK
;
A
#
# COMPACT_ATOMS: atom_id res chain seq x y z
N MET A 1 2.09 -23.73 2.94
CA MET A 1 1.64 -22.33 2.86
C MET A 1 2.69 -21.54 2.11
N GLU A 2 2.29 -20.63 1.22
CA GLU A 2 3.23 -19.80 0.46
C GLU A 2 3.88 -18.76 1.38
N GLN A 3 5.21 -18.62 1.33
CA GLN A 3 5.96 -17.63 2.11
C GLN A 3 6.32 -16.43 1.23
N LYS A 4 6.18 -15.22 1.79
CA LYS A 4 6.58 -13.96 1.13
C LYS A 4 7.71 -13.31 1.93
N PHE A 5 8.95 -13.60 1.56
CA PHE A 5 10.11 -12.97 2.17
C PHE A 5 10.15 -11.45 1.90
N PRO A 6 10.71 -10.64 2.82
CA PRO A 6 11.24 -11.01 4.13
C PRO A 6 10.18 -11.42 5.16
N LEU A 7 10.56 -12.30 6.10
CA LEU A 7 9.71 -12.80 7.20
C LEU A 7 10.00 -12.03 8.50
N PRO A 8 9.00 -11.88 9.41
CA PRO A 8 9.22 -11.31 10.73
C PRO A 8 9.95 -12.31 11.68
N PRO A 9 10.60 -11.84 12.76
CA PRO A 9 10.76 -10.44 13.15
C PRO A 9 11.71 -9.68 12.21
N PHE A 10 11.40 -8.41 11.93
CA PHE A 10 12.16 -7.62 10.99
C PHE A 10 13.41 -6.98 11.60
N THR A 11 14.44 -6.80 10.78
CA THR A 11 15.55 -5.87 11.03
C THR A 11 15.30 -4.59 10.25
N SER A 12 16.13 -3.56 10.46
CA SER A 12 16.02 -2.31 9.68
C SER A 12 16.14 -2.57 8.17
N GLU A 13 17.09 -3.41 7.78
CA GLU A 13 17.31 -3.79 6.38
C GLU A 13 16.11 -4.55 5.80
N THR A 14 15.63 -5.58 6.50
CA THR A 14 14.51 -6.40 5.98
C THR A 14 13.18 -5.67 6.04
N ALA A 15 12.97 -4.76 6.99
CA ALA A 15 11.81 -3.86 7.01
C ALA A 15 11.83 -2.89 5.82
N ALA A 16 12.98 -2.25 5.54
CA ALA A 16 13.13 -1.37 4.38
C ALA A 16 12.91 -2.13 3.06
N GLN A 17 13.46 -3.35 2.95
CA GLN A 17 13.22 -4.23 1.81
C GLN A 17 11.72 -4.58 1.67
N LYS A 18 11.04 -4.90 2.78
CA LYS A 18 9.60 -5.19 2.78
C LYS A 18 8.78 -3.99 2.28
N VAL A 19 9.15 -2.78 2.69
CA VAL A 19 8.52 -1.53 2.24
C VAL A 19 8.74 -1.32 0.74
N GLN A 20 9.96 -1.53 0.23
CA GLN A 20 10.24 -1.38 -1.20
C GLN A 20 9.50 -2.41 -2.05
N LEU A 21 9.45 -3.69 -1.63
CA LEU A 21 8.68 -4.72 -2.33
C LEU A 21 7.18 -4.39 -2.38
N ALA A 22 6.63 -3.80 -1.31
CA ALA A 22 5.27 -3.31 -1.30
C ALA A 22 5.09 -2.09 -2.23
N GLU A 23 6.03 -1.15 -2.27
CA GLU A 23 6.02 -0.05 -3.25
C GLU A 23 5.98 -0.58 -4.69
N ASP A 24 6.85 -1.52 -5.02
CA ASP A 24 6.94 -2.11 -6.37
C ASP A 24 5.66 -2.84 -6.76
N ALA A 25 5.10 -3.63 -5.84
CA ALA A 25 3.85 -4.33 -6.05
C ALA A 25 2.71 -3.34 -6.32
N TRP A 26 2.54 -2.30 -5.49
CA TRP A 26 1.48 -1.31 -5.68
C TRP A 26 1.67 -0.47 -6.96
N ASN A 27 2.92 -0.19 -7.37
CA ASN A 27 3.21 0.51 -8.62
C ASN A 27 2.89 -0.31 -9.88
N SER A 28 2.79 -1.64 -9.77
CA SER A 28 2.32 -2.49 -10.87
C SER A 28 0.86 -2.23 -11.23
N LYS A 29 0.06 -1.67 -10.30
CA LYS A 29 -1.38 -1.44 -10.45
C LYS A 29 -2.16 -2.72 -10.84
N ASP A 30 -1.67 -3.87 -10.40
CA ASP A 30 -2.27 -5.18 -10.64
C ASP A 30 -2.94 -5.67 -9.33
N PRO A 31 -4.30 -5.68 -9.26
CA PRO A 31 -5.03 -6.11 -8.08
C PRO A 31 -4.72 -7.54 -7.65
N GLU A 32 -4.55 -8.45 -8.61
CA GLU A 32 -4.24 -9.86 -8.31
C GLU A 32 -2.88 -9.95 -7.66
N ARG A 33 -1.85 -9.41 -8.32
CA ARG A 33 -0.47 -9.44 -7.83
C ARG A 33 -0.35 -8.81 -6.44
N VAL A 34 -1.01 -7.68 -6.20
CA VAL A 34 -0.96 -6.98 -4.90
C VAL A 34 -1.70 -7.76 -3.83
N SER A 35 -2.87 -8.33 -4.14
CA SER A 35 -3.67 -9.11 -3.17
C SER A 35 -2.93 -10.33 -2.61
N LEU A 36 -2.01 -10.93 -3.38
CA LEU A 36 -1.21 -12.09 -2.94
C LEU A 36 -0.21 -11.77 -1.82
N ALA A 37 0.00 -10.50 -1.45
CA ALA A 37 0.83 -10.10 -0.31
C ALA A 37 0.09 -10.14 1.04
N TYR A 38 -1.22 -10.42 1.03
CA TYR A 38 -2.09 -10.38 2.21
C TYR A 38 -2.58 -11.78 2.56
N THR A 39 -2.90 -12.02 3.83
CA THR A 39 -3.54 -13.30 4.23
C THR A 39 -4.92 -13.44 3.59
N ILE A 40 -5.45 -14.66 3.50
CA ILE A 40 -6.79 -14.92 2.93
C ILE A 40 -7.87 -14.15 3.72
N ASP A 41 -7.66 -14.02 5.03
CA ASP A 41 -8.54 -13.38 6.02
C ASP A 41 -8.07 -11.97 6.43
N THR A 42 -7.28 -11.29 5.59
CA THR A 42 -6.67 -9.99 5.94
C THR A 42 -7.70 -8.94 6.38
N GLU A 43 -7.38 -8.17 7.42
CA GLU A 43 -8.24 -7.10 7.94
C GLU A 43 -7.68 -5.73 7.55
N TRP A 44 -8.43 -4.92 6.80
CA TRP A 44 -8.00 -3.56 6.48
C TRP A 44 -8.97 -2.50 6.98
N ARG A 45 -8.39 -1.35 7.32
CA ARG A 45 -9.06 -0.06 7.24
C ARG A 45 -8.32 0.83 6.25
N ASN A 46 -9.00 1.25 5.18
CA ASN A 46 -8.46 2.22 4.22
C ASN A 46 -9.32 3.48 4.25
N ARG A 47 -8.80 4.57 4.80
CA ARG A 47 -9.57 5.79 5.11
C ARG A 47 -10.75 5.45 6.03
N ASN A 48 -11.97 5.53 5.51
CA ASN A 48 -13.24 5.23 6.17
C ASN A 48 -13.84 3.88 5.75
N LEU A 49 -13.16 3.11 4.89
CA LEU A 49 -13.62 1.80 4.42
C LEU A 49 -12.98 0.68 5.24
N PHE A 50 -13.78 -0.32 5.55
CA PHE A 50 -13.36 -1.58 6.17
C PHE A 50 -13.46 -2.69 5.14
N ILE A 51 -12.45 -3.54 5.08
CA ILE A 51 -12.28 -4.56 4.03
C ILE A 51 -11.82 -5.83 4.75
N ASN A 52 -12.56 -6.93 4.56
CA ASN A 52 -12.37 -8.18 5.30
C ASN A 52 -12.11 -9.32 4.32
N GLY A 53 -10.85 -9.75 4.25
CA GLY A 53 -10.38 -10.83 3.39
C GLY A 53 -9.76 -10.36 2.08
N ARG A 54 -8.97 -11.27 1.49
CA ARG A 54 -8.18 -10.99 0.28
C ARG A 54 -9.05 -10.64 -0.93
N GLU A 55 -10.22 -11.26 -1.08
CA GLU A 55 -11.13 -10.99 -2.18
C GLU A 55 -11.71 -9.56 -2.12
N GLU A 56 -12.12 -9.10 -0.93
CA GLU A 56 -12.58 -7.72 -0.76
C GLU A 56 -11.42 -6.72 -0.99
N ALA A 57 -10.21 -7.07 -0.53
CA ALA A 57 -9.02 -6.25 -0.79
C ALA A 57 -8.72 -6.14 -2.28
N LYS A 58 -8.81 -7.23 -3.03
CA LYS A 58 -8.67 -7.24 -4.50
C LYS A 58 -9.74 -6.38 -5.17
N ALA A 59 -11.00 -6.49 -4.76
CA ALA A 59 -12.09 -5.66 -5.29
C ALA A 59 -11.85 -4.16 -5.02
N PHE A 60 -11.39 -3.81 -3.82
CA PHE A 60 -10.99 -2.44 -3.50
C PHE A 60 -9.86 -1.93 -4.41
N LEU A 61 -8.83 -2.75 -4.64
CA LEU A 61 -7.69 -2.39 -5.49
C LEU A 61 -8.11 -2.19 -6.95
N THR A 62 -9.01 -3.03 -7.47
CA THR A 62 -9.59 -2.85 -8.81
C THR A 62 -10.28 -1.49 -8.93
N ALA A 63 -11.23 -1.19 -8.02
CA ALA A 63 -11.96 0.08 -8.03
C ALA A 63 -11.03 1.29 -7.82
N LYS A 64 -9.95 1.13 -7.03
CA LYS A 64 -8.96 2.17 -6.80
C LYS A 64 -8.30 2.60 -8.11
N TRP A 65 -7.79 1.66 -8.91
CA TRP A 65 -7.04 2.00 -10.13
C TRP A 65 -7.92 2.26 -11.36
N GLU A 66 -9.21 1.96 -11.29
CA GLU A 66 -10.21 2.52 -12.22
C GLU A 66 -10.44 4.02 -12.01
N LYS A 67 -10.21 4.51 -10.78
CA LYS A 67 -10.40 5.93 -10.41
C LYS A 67 -9.10 6.74 -10.44
N GLU A 68 -8.00 6.15 -9.97
CA GLU A 68 -6.72 6.83 -9.77
C GLU A 68 -5.77 6.60 -10.96
N PHE A 69 -5.95 7.38 -12.02
CA PHE A 69 -5.14 7.25 -13.24
C PHE A 69 -3.71 7.76 -13.04
N GLU A 70 -2.78 7.20 -13.82
CA GLU A 70 -1.35 7.54 -13.78
C GLU A 70 -0.73 7.44 -12.36
N TYR A 71 -1.31 6.56 -11.54
CA TYR A 71 -0.86 6.29 -10.18
C TYR A 71 0.63 5.95 -10.13
N LYS A 72 1.36 6.73 -9.32
CA LYS A 72 2.78 6.55 -9.02
C LYS A 72 3.04 6.80 -7.54
N LEU A 73 3.55 5.78 -6.86
CA LEU A 73 3.69 5.73 -5.40
C LEU A 73 5.15 5.69 -4.98
N LYS A 74 5.44 6.42 -3.88
CA LYS A 74 6.67 6.30 -3.10
C LYS A 74 6.32 5.96 -1.65
N LYS A 75 6.94 4.91 -1.10
CA LYS A 75 6.87 4.53 0.31
C LYS A 75 8.22 4.74 0.97
N GLU A 76 8.18 4.98 2.27
CA GLU A 76 9.35 5.16 3.13
C GLU A 76 9.10 4.50 4.48
N LEU A 77 10.08 3.72 4.95
CA LEU A 77 10.05 3.12 6.27
C LEU A 77 10.08 4.23 7.33
N TRP A 78 9.12 4.21 8.27
CA TRP A 78 9.10 5.14 9.40
C TRP A 78 9.65 4.50 10.67
N ALA A 79 9.14 3.33 11.02
CA ALA A 79 9.57 2.54 12.17
C ALA A 79 9.18 1.07 11.98
N PHE A 80 9.75 0.16 12.76
CA PHE A 80 9.34 -1.23 12.82
C PHE A 80 9.53 -1.78 14.24
N THR A 81 8.78 -2.82 14.57
CA THR A 81 8.92 -3.57 15.83
C THR A 81 8.39 -4.97 15.60
N ASP A 82 9.21 -6.00 15.84
CA ASP A 82 8.86 -7.41 15.64
C ASP A 82 8.24 -7.69 14.25
N ASN A 83 6.95 -8.02 14.21
CA ASN A 83 6.19 -8.29 12.99
C ASN A 83 5.40 -7.09 12.46
N LYS A 84 5.71 -5.87 12.92
CA LYS A 84 5.00 -4.64 12.56
C LYS A 84 5.91 -3.65 11.85
N ILE A 85 5.36 -2.97 10.86
CA ILE A 85 6.03 -1.91 10.12
C ILE A 85 5.11 -0.69 10.04
N ALA A 86 5.63 0.48 10.39
CA ALA A 86 5.01 1.77 10.16
C ALA A 86 5.65 2.43 8.93
N VAL A 87 4.81 2.93 8.02
CA VAL A 87 5.22 3.41 6.71
C VAL A 87 4.59 4.77 6.43
N ARG A 88 5.42 5.69 5.93
CA ARG A 88 4.96 6.93 5.29
C ARG A 88 4.94 6.72 3.79
N PHE A 89 4.00 7.34 3.11
CA PHE A 89 3.97 7.29 1.66
C PHE A 89 3.33 8.52 1.05
N GLU A 90 3.70 8.80 -0.19
CA GLU A 90 2.99 9.74 -1.05
C GLU A 90 2.78 9.11 -2.43
N TYR A 91 1.64 9.38 -3.05
CA TYR A 91 1.39 8.97 -4.43
C TYR A 91 0.73 10.09 -5.22
N GLU A 92 1.08 10.17 -6.50
CA GLU A 92 0.50 11.12 -7.45
C GLU A 92 -0.40 10.37 -8.42
N TRP A 93 -1.54 10.98 -8.75
CA TRP A 93 -2.53 10.44 -9.66
C TRP A 93 -3.40 11.56 -10.21
N ARG A 94 -4.14 11.28 -11.28
CA ARG A 94 -5.19 12.18 -11.80
C ARG A 94 -6.54 11.48 -11.85
N ASN A 95 -7.61 12.24 -11.67
CA ASN A 95 -8.97 11.72 -11.86
C ASN A 95 -9.36 11.71 -13.36
N SER A 96 -10.60 11.28 -13.66
CA SER A 96 -11.15 11.25 -15.02
C SER A 96 -11.34 12.63 -15.66
N GLU A 97 -11.37 13.70 -14.86
CA GLU A 97 -11.47 15.09 -15.32
C GLU A 97 -10.10 15.71 -15.60
N GLY A 98 -9.01 14.98 -15.34
CA GLY A 98 -7.64 15.48 -15.50
C GLY A 98 -7.11 16.29 -14.32
N LYS A 99 -7.85 16.39 -13.20
CA LYS A 99 -7.34 17.03 -11.98
C LYS A 99 -6.31 16.14 -11.31
N TRP A 100 -5.17 16.74 -10.96
CA TRP A 100 -4.06 16.05 -10.31
C TRP A 100 -4.13 16.16 -8.80
N TYR A 101 -3.73 15.08 -8.14
CA TYR A 101 -3.67 14.98 -6.69
C TYR A 101 -2.34 14.40 -6.26
N ARG A 102 -1.81 14.90 -5.14
CA ARG A 102 -0.82 14.19 -4.33
C ARG A 102 -1.48 13.75 -3.04
N SER A 103 -1.54 12.45 -2.87
CA SER A 103 -2.10 11.82 -1.68
C SER A 103 -0.98 11.53 -0.69
N TYR A 104 -1.11 12.01 0.54
CA TYR A 104 -0.18 11.77 1.64
C TYR A 104 -0.78 10.73 2.58
N GLY A 105 0.00 9.71 2.90
CA GLY A 105 -0.48 8.57 3.68
C GLY A 105 0.47 8.13 4.79
N ASN A 106 -0.15 7.63 5.85
CA ASN A 106 0.49 6.79 6.85
C ASN A 106 -0.22 5.44 6.85
N GLU A 107 0.54 4.36 6.82
CA GLU A 107 -0.01 3.02 6.99
C GLU A 107 0.80 2.18 7.97
N ASN A 108 0.08 1.35 8.73
CA ASN A 108 0.63 0.43 9.70
C ASN A 108 0.28 -1.00 9.30
N TRP A 109 1.29 -1.84 9.25
CA TRP A 109 1.23 -3.22 8.79
C TRP A 109 1.54 -4.18 9.93
N GLU A 110 0.79 -5.27 10.02
CA GLU A 110 1.07 -6.42 10.89
C GLU A 110 1.13 -7.68 10.02
N PHE A 111 2.20 -8.46 10.14
CA PHE A 111 2.47 -9.63 9.31
C PHE A 111 2.35 -10.94 10.11
N ASP A 112 1.94 -12.01 9.43
CA ASP A 112 2.01 -13.38 9.94
C ASP A 112 3.42 -13.97 9.83
N GLU A 113 3.60 -15.19 10.34
CA GLU A 113 4.88 -15.92 10.29
C GLU A 113 5.34 -16.28 8.85
N ASN A 114 4.42 -16.27 7.88
CA ASN A 114 4.70 -16.52 6.47
C ASN A 114 5.01 -15.23 5.69
N GLY A 115 5.05 -14.09 6.38
CA GLY A 115 5.35 -12.78 5.79
C GLY A 115 4.20 -12.19 4.98
N LEU A 116 2.99 -12.72 5.12
CA LEU A 116 1.77 -12.16 4.56
C LEU A 116 1.20 -11.12 5.52
N MET A 117 0.69 -10.02 4.98
CA MET A 117 0.13 -8.96 5.80
C MET A 117 -1.27 -9.36 6.30
N ALA A 118 -1.38 -9.60 7.60
CA ALA A 118 -2.64 -9.96 8.26
C ALA A 118 -3.50 -8.71 8.48
N ARG A 119 -2.89 -7.57 8.86
CA ARG A 119 -3.61 -6.32 9.11
C ARG A 119 -2.99 -5.13 8.41
N ARG A 120 -3.85 -4.27 7.86
CA ARG A 120 -3.45 -3.04 7.18
C ARG A 120 -4.32 -1.86 7.59
N TYR A 121 -3.74 -0.88 8.29
CA TYR A 121 -4.43 0.35 8.65
C TYR A 121 -3.82 1.51 7.91
N ALA A 122 -4.56 2.14 6.99
CA ALA A 122 -4.09 3.24 6.17
C ALA A 122 -4.97 4.49 6.33
N SER A 123 -4.34 5.61 6.67
CA SER A 123 -4.94 6.94 6.71
C SER A 123 -4.30 7.79 5.61
N ILE A 124 -5.13 8.40 4.76
CA ILE A 124 -4.69 9.08 3.54
C ILE A 124 -5.49 10.36 3.35
N ASN A 125 -4.80 11.44 3.01
CA ASN A 125 -5.38 12.75 2.70
C ASN A 125 -4.91 13.20 1.32
N ASP A 126 -5.84 13.75 0.53
CA ASP A 126 -5.56 14.19 -0.85
C ASP A 126 -5.38 15.70 -0.88
N LEU A 127 -4.29 16.14 -1.51
CA LEU A 127 -4.05 17.53 -1.86
C LEU A 127 -4.15 17.68 -3.37
N GLU A 128 -5.04 18.54 -3.84
CA GLU A 128 -5.08 18.92 -5.26
C GLU A 128 -3.79 19.67 -5.62
N ILE A 129 -3.18 19.32 -6.75
CA ILE A 129 -1.95 19.94 -7.25
C ILE A 129 -2.10 20.25 -8.74
N ASN A 130 -1.29 21.16 -9.26
CA ASN A 130 -1.11 21.35 -10.69
C ASN A 130 -0.20 20.25 -11.27
N GLU A 131 -0.36 19.94 -12.55
CA GLU A 131 0.50 18.97 -13.24
C GLU A 131 1.99 19.36 -13.17
N THR A 132 2.30 20.66 -13.19
CA THR A 132 3.66 21.19 -13.09
C THR A 132 4.30 20.94 -11.72
N GLU A 133 3.51 20.65 -10.70
CA GLU A 133 3.99 20.38 -9.34
C GLU A 133 4.33 18.91 -9.11
N ARG A 134 4.08 18.03 -10.09
CA ARG A 134 4.38 16.58 -10.01
C ARG A 134 5.86 16.31 -9.76
N LYS A 135 6.14 15.40 -8.82
CA LYS A 135 7.47 14.91 -8.48
C LYS A 135 7.78 13.57 -9.13
N PHE A 136 6.75 12.77 -9.40
CA PHE A 136 6.90 11.39 -9.88
C PHE A 136 6.50 11.31 -11.35
N LYS A 137 7.51 11.32 -12.22
CA LYS A 137 7.37 11.16 -13.67
C LYS A 137 7.74 9.74 -14.08
#